data_AF-A0ABD5Q3I2-F1
#
_entry.id   AF-A0ABD5Q3I2-F1
#
_cell.length_a   1.000
_cell.length_b   1.000
_cell.length_c   1.000
_cell.angle_alpha   90.00
_cell.angle_beta   90.00
_cell.angle_gamma   90.00
#
_symmetry.space_group_name_H-M   'P 1'
#
loop_
_entity.id
_entity.type
_entity.pdbx_description
1 polymer ?
#
loop_
_entity_poly.entity_id
_entity_poly.type
_entity_poly.pdbx_seq_one_letter_code
_entity_poly.pdbx_strand_id
1 'polypeptide(L)'
;MVSENTDHDGDGRIVNEGGITRRDALKAGASLSAAALAGKYVTGGVAAQTSTTTDGLAGSGTQDDPYQIGTIDDLDKMRDAPGAHYALTSNIDATPTETWDSGAGWDPIQEFTGSLNGRGYTIDGLYIDRSAQCALFRKATAVVENVTINADITSQGYKAAIIAAQHLAAGSLTVRDVTLTGTISGGTQVGAITAMRGVETVKRCTIDVSAQSENGAVGLVAGAFDGTMDDCIVNGSVTGGATGVGGVVGGNYGTIRGCCVTADIDMGSDSHDVGGVAGINGESGAIEAIDVEGTVATGGNMAGGAVGDCLGTIRGVFVDATVNGSQYVGGVAGFAETPAKIELATSRGSVTGDSQVGGLVGEAIAPIVTDASARSTVTGGSATGGLIGHLSSNSTNLHSVVVAASVDSTASSAGAVTGNRSYSNSGRSTDPAVSVFWDGDVAGVTGEIGTVGDTIADLDRAATGQMYELTTPEATGDTATSNMPALDFETVWGVRDGDYPVVESIQSVGCTGANLPSTDDGTGDETTTEEPVPPGGGVTSSQDSVAKWIPWGIAGLIGLGLVADDDGEGGGE
;
A
#
# COMPACT_ATOMS: atom_id res chain seq x y z
N MET A 1 -69.51 -1.86 -0.84
CA MET A 1 -70.11 -2.61 0.28
C MET A 1 -68.93 -3.26 0.99
N VAL A 2 -68.46 -2.80 2.17
CA VAL A 2 -69.17 -2.70 3.47
C VAL A 2 -69.69 -4.10 3.85
N SER A 3 -69.33 -4.78 4.95
CA SER A 3 -68.33 -4.60 6.03
C SER A 3 -68.18 -5.98 6.77
N GLU A 4 -67.59 -6.21 7.96
CA GLU A 4 -67.10 -5.34 9.05
C GLU A 4 -65.97 -5.99 9.90
N ASN A 5 -65.09 -5.13 10.41
CA ASN A 5 -64.01 -5.25 11.41
C ASN A 5 -64.41 -5.93 12.75
N THR A 6 -63.49 -6.65 13.41
CA THR A 6 -63.45 -6.81 14.89
C THR A 6 -62.00 -6.88 15.39
N ASP A 7 -61.73 -6.25 16.53
CA ASP A 7 -60.39 -5.83 16.95
C ASP A 7 -59.59 -6.87 17.76
N HIS A 8 -58.26 -6.72 17.76
CA HIS A 8 -57.38 -7.15 18.87
C HIS A 8 -56.27 -6.11 19.11
N ASP A 9 -56.46 -5.30 20.15
CA ASP A 9 -55.42 -4.48 20.79
C ASP A 9 -54.87 -5.19 22.04
N GLY A 10 -53.63 -4.86 22.44
CA GLY A 10 -53.24 -4.91 23.86
C GLY A 10 -52.10 -5.87 24.28
N ASP A 11 -50.86 -5.43 24.06
CA ASP A 11 -49.65 -5.60 24.90
C ASP A 11 -49.31 -6.98 25.52
N GLY A 12 -48.14 -7.53 25.15
CA GLY A 12 -47.63 -8.83 25.62
C GLY A 12 -46.12 -9.00 25.43
N ARG A 13 -45.34 -8.48 26.39
CA ARG A 13 -43.86 -8.49 26.47
C ARG A 13 -43.22 -9.90 26.56
N ILE A 14 -41.87 -9.93 26.49
CA ILE A 14 -40.84 -10.88 27.01
C ILE A 14 -39.82 -11.17 25.88
N VAL A 15 -38.49 -10.95 25.96
CA VAL A 15 -37.58 -10.29 26.93
C VAL A 15 -36.39 -9.68 26.16
N ASN A 16 -35.70 -8.71 26.77
CA ASN A 16 -34.40 -8.22 26.32
C ASN A 16 -33.44 -8.23 27.52
N GLU A 17 -32.37 -9.03 27.47
CA GLU A 17 -31.33 -9.12 28.51
C GLU A 17 -29.94 -9.05 27.87
N GLY A 18 -29.01 -8.32 28.50
CA GLY A 18 -27.57 -8.40 28.18
C GLY A 18 -26.88 -7.13 27.66
N GLY A 19 -27.62 -6.04 27.39
CA GLY A 19 -27.04 -4.80 26.87
C GLY A 19 -26.25 -3.97 27.90
N ILE A 20 -24.94 -4.22 28.05
CA ILE A 20 -24.03 -3.26 28.72
C ILE A 20 -23.70 -2.13 27.74
N THR A 21 -24.34 -0.97 27.91
CA THR A 21 -24.04 0.23 27.11
C THR A 21 -22.99 1.12 27.79
N ARG A 22 -22.18 1.80 26.96
CA ARG A 22 -20.89 2.41 27.32
C ARG A 22 -21.00 3.74 28.10
N ARG A 23 -21.95 3.90 29.04
CA ARG A 23 -22.29 5.21 29.65
C ARG A 23 -22.28 5.35 31.17
N ASP A 24 -22.08 4.29 31.96
CA ASP A 24 -22.00 4.39 33.43
C ASP A 24 -20.58 4.24 34.04
N ALA A 25 -19.53 4.14 33.21
CA ALA A 25 -18.14 3.98 33.66
C ALA A 25 -17.44 5.31 34.05
N LEU A 26 -18.18 6.34 34.49
CA LEU A 26 -17.60 7.65 34.84
C LEU A 26 -18.21 8.26 36.11
N LYS A 27 -18.20 7.52 37.23
CA LYS A 27 -18.60 8.06 38.56
C LYS A 27 -18.12 7.28 39.79
N ALA A 28 -16.83 6.97 39.88
CA ALA A 28 -16.15 6.74 41.16
C ALA A 28 -14.62 6.83 40.99
N GLY A 29 -14.03 7.95 41.42
CA GLY A 29 -12.57 8.02 41.57
C GLY A 29 -12.14 7.29 42.83
N ALA A 30 -11.39 6.19 42.68
CA ALA A 30 -10.72 5.51 43.77
C ALA A 30 -9.37 4.95 43.29
N SER A 31 -8.29 5.59 43.70
CA SER A 31 -6.93 5.06 43.56
C SER A 31 -6.79 3.77 44.35
N LEU A 32 -6.35 2.67 43.71
CA LEU A 32 -5.73 1.56 44.43
C LEU A 32 -4.22 1.60 44.22
N SER A 33 -3.52 1.91 45.31
CA SER A 33 -2.07 1.84 45.41
C SER A 33 -1.59 0.39 45.43
N ALA A 34 -0.32 0.18 45.06
CA ALA A 34 0.38 -1.06 45.29
C ALA A 34 0.40 -1.47 46.78
N ALA A 35 0.70 -2.75 47.02
CA ALA A 35 0.92 -3.42 48.32
C ALA A 35 -0.33 -3.73 49.18
N ALA A 36 -1.05 -4.81 48.86
CA ALA A 36 -1.93 -5.49 49.81
C ALA A 36 -2.23 -6.99 49.50
N LEU A 37 -1.22 -7.86 49.31
CA LEU A 37 -1.38 -9.30 49.63
C LEU A 37 -0.05 -10.06 49.82
N ALA A 38 0.55 -9.96 51.01
CA ALA A 38 1.65 -10.83 51.45
C ALA A 38 1.23 -11.52 52.78
N GLY A 39 0.90 -12.82 52.75
CA GLY A 39 0.20 -13.40 53.90
C GLY A 39 -0.17 -14.90 53.96
N LYS A 40 0.71 -15.80 53.49
CA LYS A 40 0.96 -17.12 54.14
C LYS A 40 -0.13 -18.24 54.12
N TYR A 41 -0.04 -19.12 53.11
CA TYR A 41 -0.14 -20.60 53.22
C TYR A 41 0.81 -21.18 52.16
N VAL A 42 2.06 -21.51 52.48
CA VAL A 42 2.56 -22.82 53.00
C VAL A 42 2.48 -23.97 51.98
N THR A 43 3.61 -24.18 51.30
CA THR A 43 4.11 -25.44 50.71
C THR A 43 3.15 -26.33 49.91
N GLY A 44 2.95 -25.98 48.64
CA GLY A 44 2.80 -26.93 47.53
C GLY A 44 3.94 -26.66 46.53
N GLY A 45 4.48 -27.70 45.89
CA GLY A 45 5.66 -27.56 45.03
C GLY A 45 5.46 -26.60 43.86
N VAL A 46 6.56 -26.03 43.37
CA VAL A 46 6.59 -25.34 42.07
C VAL A 46 6.11 -26.34 41.02
N ALA A 47 4.88 -26.16 40.53
CA ALA A 47 4.49 -26.73 39.26
C ALA A 47 5.35 -26.02 38.22
N ALA A 48 6.41 -26.70 37.76
CA ALA A 48 7.24 -26.20 36.69
C ALA A 48 6.33 -25.84 35.51
N GLN A 49 6.64 -24.73 34.82
CA GLN A 49 6.28 -24.66 33.41
C GLN A 49 6.82 -25.95 32.79
N THR A 50 5.95 -26.73 32.17
CA THR A 50 6.36 -27.89 31.40
C THR A 50 7.16 -27.35 30.22
N SER A 51 8.48 -27.32 30.39
CA SER A 51 9.42 -27.11 29.30
C SER A 51 9.17 -28.23 28.29
N THR A 52 8.39 -27.93 27.26
CA THR A 52 8.28 -28.79 26.08
C THR A 52 9.58 -28.61 25.31
N THR A 53 10.61 -29.35 25.73
CA THR A 53 11.89 -29.38 25.05
C THR A 53 11.68 -30.01 23.68
N THR A 54 12.14 -29.33 22.62
CA THR A 54 12.29 -29.92 21.29
C THR A 54 13.43 -30.95 21.35
N ASP A 55 13.07 -32.20 21.59
CA ASP A 55 14.08 -33.24 21.83
C ASP A 55 15.02 -33.37 20.63
N GLY A 56 16.33 -33.30 20.90
CA GLY A 56 17.38 -33.35 19.88
C GLY A 56 17.66 -32.06 19.09
N LEU A 57 17.04 -30.91 19.37
CA LEU A 57 17.53 -29.62 18.83
C LEU A 57 18.71 -29.09 19.67
N ALA A 58 19.65 -28.41 19.01
CA ALA A 58 20.72 -27.68 19.68
C ALA A 58 20.25 -26.27 20.08
N GLY A 59 20.77 -25.74 21.19
CA GLY A 59 20.28 -24.51 21.83
C GLY A 59 19.21 -24.79 22.90
N SER A 60 18.76 -23.76 23.59
CA SER A 60 17.77 -23.85 24.69
C SER A 60 16.40 -23.25 24.34
N GLY A 61 16.25 -22.70 23.12
CA GLY A 61 15.02 -22.05 22.67
C GLY A 61 14.78 -20.67 23.28
N THR A 62 15.80 -20.11 23.93
CA THR A 62 15.76 -18.75 24.51
C THR A 62 16.22 -17.71 23.49
N GLN A 63 15.97 -16.43 23.73
CA GLN A 63 16.36 -15.38 22.78
C GLN A 63 17.89 -15.31 22.58
N ASP A 64 18.67 -15.52 23.64
CA ASP A 64 20.15 -15.49 23.60
C ASP A 64 20.76 -16.81 23.06
N ASP A 65 20.02 -17.92 23.15
CA ASP A 65 20.44 -19.26 22.74
C ASP A 65 19.25 -19.99 22.06
N PRO A 66 18.87 -19.58 20.84
CA PRO A 66 17.72 -20.10 20.12
C PRO A 66 17.95 -21.54 19.65
N TYR A 67 16.87 -22.28 19.45
CA TYR A 67 16.93 -23.60 18.85
C TYR A 67 17.44 -23.50 17.40
N GLN A 68 18.41 -24.34 17.06
CA GLN A 68 19.09 -24.36 15.78
C GLN A 68 18.36 -25.28 14.80
N ILE A 69 18.01 -24.74 13.63
CA ILE A 69 17.26 -25.45 12.58
C ILE A 69 18.20 -25.64 11.38
N GLY A 70 18.60 -26.89 11.13
CA GLY A 70 19.49 -27.25 10.02
C GLY A 70 18.83 -28.09 8.92
N THR A 71 17.67 -28.69 9.20
CA THR A 71 16.95 -29.60 8.30
C THR A 71 15.44 -29.38 8.34
N ILE A 72 14.70 -29.96 7.39
CA ILE A 72 13.23 -29.93 7.39
C ILE A 72 12.63 -30.68 8.59
N ASP A 73 13.30 -31.75 9.06
CA ASP A 73 12.92 -32.47 10.28
C ASP A 73 13.12 -31.60 11.54
N ASP A 74 14.09 -30.68 11.55
CA ASP A 74 14.27 -29.72 12.65
C ASP A 74 13.20 -28.63 12.60
N LEU A 75 12.87 -28.14 11.41
CA LEU A 75 11.78 -27.18 11.20
C LEU A 75 10.46 -27.77 11.69
N ASP A 76 10.21 -29.06 11.43
CA ASP A 76 9.01 -29.76 11.89
C ASP A 76 8.86 -29.73 13.43
N LYS A 77 9.95 -29.97 14.17
CA LYS A 77 10.00 -29.94 15.65
C LYS A 77 9.60 -28.59 16.26
N MET A 78 9.55 -27.50 15.49
CA MET A 78 9.00 -26.22 15.98
C MET A 78 7.58 -26.37 16.55
N ARG A 79 6.82 -27.38 16.09
CA ARG A 79 5.49 -27.72 16.61
C ARG A 79 5.46 -28.13 18.09
N ASP A 80 6.59 -28.58 18.65
CA ASP A 80 6.67 -29.00 20.06
C ASP A 80 6.92 -27.84 21.04
N ALA A 81 7.51 -26.72 20.56
CA ALA A 81 7.76 -25.53 21.37
C ALA A 81 7.44 -24.22 20.61
N PRO A 82 6.17 -23.96 20.25
CA PRO A 82 5.78 -22.83 19.42
C PRO A 82 6.05 -21.43 20.00
N GLY A 83 6.34 -21.33 21.30
CA GLY A 83 6.72 -20.08 21.97
C GLY A 83 8.24 -19.88 22.13
N ALA A 84 9.06 -20.77 21.58
CA ALA A 84 10.53 -20.67 21.66
C ALA A 84 11.13 -19.85 20.50
N HIS A 85 12.38 -19.45 20.67
CA HIS A 85 13.14 -18.74 19.64
C HIS A 85 13.94 -19.73 18.78
N TYR A 86 13.95 -19.50 17.47
CA TYR A 86 14.54 -20.37 16.46
C TYR A 86 15.46 -19.59 15.53
N ALA A 87 16.57 -20.22 15.14
CA ALA A 87 17.50 -19.67 14.16
C ALA A 87 17.91 -20.74 13.14
N LEU A 88 17.86 -20.41 11.85
CA LEU A 88 18.39 -21.31 10.81
C LEU A 88 19.93 -21.37 10.90
N THR A 89 20.50 -22.54 10.60
CA THR A 89 21.95 -22.77 10.52
C THR A 89 22.42 -23.19 9.12
N SER A 90 21.48 -23.43 8.22
CA SER A 90 21.70 -23.79 6.82
C SER A 90 20.41 -23.55 6.03
N ASN A 91 20.52 -23.55 4.70
CA ASN A 91 19.34 -23.61 3.82
C ASN A 91 18.57 -24.91 4.08
N ILE A 92 17.25 -24.80 4.12
CA ILE A 92 16.31 -25.91 4.34
C ILE A 92 15.68 -26.30 3.02
N ASP A 93 15.95 -27.52 2.57
CA ASP A 93 15.21 -28.17 1.48
C ASP A 93 13.88 -28.71 2.04
N ALA A 94 12.78 -28.03 1.70
CA ALA A 94 11.43 -28.39 2.10
C ALA A 94 10.68 -29.17 1.01
N THR A 95 11.30 -29.45 -0.15
CA THR A 95 10.66 -30.24 -1.24
C THR A 95 10.12 -31.62 -0.80
N PRO A 96 10.68 -32.33 0.21
CA PRO A 96 10.07 -33.58 0.69
C PRO A 96 8.63 -33.42 1.18
N THR A 97 8.23 -32.21 1.61
CA THR A 97 6.88 -31.91 2.10
C THR A 97 5.79 -32.23 1.09
N GLU A 98 6.05 -32.15 -0.23
CA GLU A 98 5.10 -32.54 -1.29
C GLU A 98 4.50 -33.94 -1.07
N THR A 99 5.29 -34.86 -0.51
CA THR A 99 4.87 -36.25 -0.26
C THR A 99 4.27 -36.50 1.12
N TRP A 100 4.29 -35.52 2.02
CA TRP A 100 3.82 -35.65 3.40
C TRP A 100 2.28 -35.73 3.47
N ASP A 101 1.76 -36.34 4.54
CA ASP A 101 0.32 -36.54 4.78
C ASP A 101 -0.47 -37.07 3.57
N SER A 102 0.12 -38.01 2.82
CA SER A 102 -0.45 -38.59 1.59
C SER A 102 -0.62 -37.60 0.43
N GLY A 103 0.28 -36.62 0.33
CA GLY A 103 0.27 -35.58 -0.71
C GLY A 103 -0.38 -34.26 -0.27
N ALA A 104 -0.72 -34.11 1.00
CA ALA A 104 -1.35 -32.91 1.55
C ALA A 104 -0.33 -31.83 1.97
N GLY A 105 0.97 -32.10 1.88
CA GLY A 105 2.03 -31.14 2.18
C GLY A 105 2.41 -31.04 3.65
N TRP A 106 3.02 -29.93 4.03
CA TRP A 106 3.26 -29.54 5.42
C TRP A 106 1.96 -29.36 6.22
N ASP A 107 1.90 -29.83 7.47
CA ASP A 107 0.80 -29.50 8.39
C ASP A 107 1.12 -28.22 9.18
N PRO A 108 0.37 -27.11 8.96
CA PRO A 108 0.61 -25.82 9.58
C PRO A 108 0.77 -25.89 11.10
N ILE A 109 1.83 -25.27 11.63
CA ILE A 109 2.01 -25.11 13.07
C ILE A 109 0.84 -24.28 13.59
N GLN A 110 0.06 -24.85 14.52
CA GLN A 110 -1.29 -24.38 14.83
C GLN A 110 -1.34 -22.95 15.41
N GLU A 111 -0.32 -22.59 16.18
CA GLU A 111 -0.09 -21.27 16.75
C GLU A 111 1.42 -21.12 16.98
N PHE A 112 1.99 -19.97 16.64
CA PHE A 112 3.41 -19.66 16.85
C PHE A 112 3.54 -18.29 17.52
N THR A 113 4.25 -18.23 18.64
CA THR A 113 4.38 -17.03 19.51
C THR A 113 5.82 -16.64 19.83
N GLY A 114 6.78 -17.39 19.28
CA GLY A 114 8.21 -17.12 19.45
C GLY A 114 8.81 -16.26 18.33
N SER A 115 10.01 -16.62 17.87
CA SER A 115 10.65 -15.97 16.73
C SER A 115 11.36 -16.95 15.80
N LEU A 116 11.36 -16.66 14.50
CA LEU A 116 12.14 -17.38 13.48
C LEU A 116 13.09 -16.39 12.81
N ASN A 117 14.40 -16.55 13.04
CA ASN A 117 15.44 -15.76 12.40
C ASN A 117 16.20 -16.62 11.37
N GLY A 118 16.05 -16.30 10.08
CA GLY A 118 16.67 -17.06 9.00
C GLY A 118 18.18 -16.85 8.86
N ARG A 119 18.77 -15.81 9.47
CA ARG A 119 20.20 -15.45 9.33
C ARG A 119 20.69 -15.38 7.87
N GLY A 120 19.80 -15.07 6.92
CA GLY A 120 20.07 -15.04 5.48
C GLY A 120 19.91 -16.39 4.76
N TYR A 121 19.58 -17.48 5.46
CA TYR A 121 19.30 -18.79 4.86
C TYR A 121 17.89 -18.88 4.28
N THR A 122 17.70 -19.86 3.40
CA THR A 122 16.43 -20.12 2.69
C THR A 122 15.63 -21.28 3.31
N ILE A 123 14.32 -21.25 3.13
CA ILE A 123 13.42 -22.40 3.21
C ILE A 123 12.83 -22.55 1.79
N ASP A 124 13.23 -23.59 1.06
CA ASP A 124 12.96 -23.73 -0.37
C ASP A 124 12.05 -24.93 -0.68
N GLY A 125 11.03 -24.72 -1.52
CA GLY A 125 10.12 -25.78 -1.97
C GLY A 125 9.09 -26.24 -0.92
N LEU A 126 8.62 -25.34 -0.03
CA LEU A 126 7.60 -25.69 0.95
C LEU A 126 6.23 -25.90 0.27
N TYR A 127 5.67 -27.11 0.33
CA TYR A 127 4.41 -27.45 -0.32
C TYR A 127 3.26 -27.64 0.69
N ILE A 128 2.08 -27.09 0.39
CA ILE A 128 0.82 -27.34 1.12
C ILE A 128 -0.35 -27.44 0.14
N ASP A 129 -1.11 -28.53 0.16
CA ASP A 129 -2.44 -28.62 -0.50
C ASP A 129 -3.46 -29.26 0.45
N ARG A 130 -4.32 -28.43 1.05
CA ARG A 130 -5.28 -28.88 2.06
C ARG A 130 -6.63 -28.19 1.95
N SER A 131 -7.69 -28.93 2.25
CA SER A 131 -9.04 -28.40 2.52
C SER A 131 -9.13 -27.76 3.92
N ALA A 132 -8.16 -26.91 4.24
CA ALA A 132 -8.02 -26.16 5.50
C ALA A 132 -7.26 -24.87 5.23
N GLN A 133 -7.12 -24.01 6.24
CA GLN A 133 -6.23 -22.84 6.14
C GLN A 133 -4.77 -23.28 6.04
N CYS A 134 -4.03 -22.71 5.10
CA CYS A 134 -2.67 -23.13 4.75
C CYS A 134 -1.69 -21.97 4.92
N ALA A 135 -0.59 -22.24 5.64
CA ALA A 135 0.59 -21.41 5.85
C ALA A 135 1.63 -22.20 6.64
N LEU A 136 2.87 -21.70 6.75
CA LEU A 136 3.88 -22.24 7.66
C LEU A 136 3.33 -22.28 9.10
N PHE A 137 2.73 -21.17 9.54
CA PHE A 137 1.99 -21.04 10.79
C PHE A 137 0.50 -20.79 10.50
N ARG A 138 -0.41 -21.60 11.04
CA ARG A 138 -1.85 -21.33 10.93
C ARG A 138 -2.21 -20.00 11.60
N LYS A 139 -1.55 -19.69 12.72
CA LYS A 139 -1.64 -18.43 13.47
C LYS A 139 -0.26 -18.00 13.92
N ALA A 140 0.04 -16.71 13.84
CA ALA A 140 1.28 -16.16 14.37
C ALA A 140 1.05 -14.92 15.25
N THR A 141 1.84 -14.80 16.30
CA THR A 141 2.03 -13.61 17.14
C THR A 141 3.53 -13.58 17.46
N ALA A 142 4.32 -13.32 16.43
CA ALA A 142 5.72 -13.71 16.37
C ALA A 142 6.57 -12.70 15.58
N VAL A 143 7.89 -12.85 15.69
CA VAL A 143 8.86 -12.18 14.82
C VAL A 143 9.38 -13.16 13.78
N VAL A 144 9.26 -12.83 12.50
CA VAL A 144 9.87 -13.58 11.40
C VAL A 144 10.84 -12.64 10.66
N GLU A 145 12.12 -13.00 10.60
CA GLU A 145 13.15 -12.11 10.07
C GLU A 145 14.28 -12.81 9.31
N ASN A 146 14.97 -12.07 8.43
CA ASN A 146 16.20 -12.47 7.72
C ASN A 146 16.10 -13.83 7.01
N VAL A 147 14.95 -14.14 6.38
CA VAL A 147 14.69 -15.44 5.75
C VAL A 147 14.14 -15.27 4.34
N THR A 148 14.56 -16.14 3.42
CA THR A 148 13.90 -16.29 2.13
C THR A 148 13.04 -17.55 2.17
N ILE A 149 11.75 -17.46 1.83
CA ILE A 149 10.83 -18.60 1.81
C ILE A 149 10.22 -18.72 0.42
N ASN A 150 10.44 -19.86 -0.23
CA ASN A 150 9.81 -20.24 -1.49
C ASN A 150 8.78 -21.34 -1.22
N ALA A 151 7.50 -21.10 -1.54
CA ALA A 151 6.40 -21.99 -1.16
C ALA A 151 5.28 -22.05 -2.21
N ASP A 152 4.71 -23.25 -2.38
CA ASP A 152 3.53 -23.51 -3.20
C ASP A 152 2.37 -23.96 -2.30
N ILE A 153 1.32 -23.12 -2.22
CA ILE A 153 0.28 -23.23 -1.20
C ILE A 153 -1.11 -23.18 -1.82
N THR A 154 -1.87 -24.25 -1.63
CA THR A 154 -3.28 -24.39 -2.03
C THR A 154 -4.17 -24.60 -0.80
N SER A 155 -5.14 -23.71 -0.59
CA SER A 155 -6.09 -23.70 0.53
C SER A 155 -7.53 -23.78 0.02
N GLN A 156 -7.98 -25.00 -0.26
CA GLN A 156 -9.23 -25.28 -0.98
C GLN A 156 -10.44 -24.71 -0.20
N GLY A 157 -11.03 -23.61 -0.67
CA GLY A 157 -12.15 -22.94 0.00
C GLY A 157 -11.83 -22.15 1.29
N TYR A 158 -10.56 -22.03 1.71
CA TYR A 158 -10.18 -21.37 2.97
C TYR A 158 -9.25 -20.16 2.77
N LYS A 159 -8.30 -19.93 3.68
CA LYS A 159 -7.40 -18.77 3.70
C LYS A 159 -5.97 -19.25 3.52
N ALA A 160 -5.24 -18.60 2.62
CA ALA A 160 -3.88 -18.98 2.25
C ALA A 160 -2.89 -17.84 2.53
N ALA A 161 -1.75 -18.19 3.11
CA ALA A 161 -0.59 -17.32 3.27
C ALA A 161 0.68 -18.17 3.28
N ILE A 162 1.86 -17.57 3.12
CA ILE A 162 3.13 -18.27 3.34
C ILE A 162 3.48 -18.24 4.84
N ILE A 163 3.43 -17.06 5.48
CA ILE A 163 3.77 -16.94 6.90
C ILE A 163 2.60 -17.29 7.82
N ALA A 164 1.49 -16.54 7.80
CA ALA A 164 0.44 -16.66 8.82
C ALA A 164 -1.01 -16.57 8.27
N ALA A 165 -1.73 -17.69 8.19
CA ALA A 165 -3.10 -17.70 7.65
C ALA A 165 -4.17 -17.02 8.53
N GLN A 166 -3.85 -16.70 9.80
CA GLN A 166 -4.63 -15.89 10.72
C GLN A 166 -3.73 -15.13 11.70
N HIS A 167 -4.30 -14.10 12.33
CA HIS A 167 -3.76 -13.44 13.52
C HIS A 167 -4.72 -13.54 14.71
N LEU A 168 -4.20 -13.35 15.93
CA LEU A 168 -4.96 -13.32 17.18
C LEU A 168 -5.09 -11.88 17.69
N ALA A 169 -6.32 -11.40 17.88
CA ALA A 169 -6.66 -9.99 18.18
C ALA A 169 -6.02 -9.34 19.46
N ALA A 170 -5.12 -10.02 20.16
CA ALA A 170 -4.37 -9.52 21.32
C ALA A 170 -2.83 -9.66 21.16
N GLY A 171 -2.33 -10.07 20.00
CA GLY A 171 -0.92 -10.20 19.68
C GLY A 171 -0.44 -9.22 18.61
N SER A 172 0.78 -9.39 18.13
CA SER A 172 1.28 -8.78 16.90
C SER A 172 2.14 -9.75 16.10
N LEU A 173 2.06 -9.64 14.76
CA LEU A 173 3.00 -10.27 13.84
C LEU A 173 3.93 -9.19 13.28
N THR A 174 5.24 -9.39 13.44
CA THR A 174 6.28 -8.56 12.83
C THR A 174 7.03 -9.39 11.80
N VAL A 175 7.12 -8.88 10.57
CA VAL A 175 7.88 -9.49 9.48
C VAL A 175 8.85 -8.46 8.94
N ARG A 176 10.15 -8.75 8.94
CA ARG A 176 11.15 -7.81 8.39
C ARG A 176 12.35 -8.49 7.79
N ASP A 177 12.94 -7.88 6.77
CA ASP A 177 14.14 -8.43 6.11
C ASP A 177 13.84 -9.83 5.50
N VAL A 178 12.65 -10.01 4.93
CA VAL A 178 12.13 -11.30 4.42
C VAL A 178 11.87 -11.23 2.91
N THR A 179 12.25 -12.28 2.19
CA THR A 179 11.87 -12.49 0.79
C THR A 179 10.87 -13.65 0.70
N LEU A 180 9.71 -13.43 0.07
CA LEU A 180 8.69 -14.47 -0.15
C LEU A 180 8.48 -14.71 -1.64
N THR A 181 8.59 -15.96 -2.09
CA THR A 181 8.35 -16.37 -3.49
C THR A 181 7.44 -17.60 -3.60
N GLY A 182 6.93 -17.85 -4.80
CA GLY A 182 6.16 -19.04 -5.14
C GLY A 182 4.68 -18.76 -5.45
N THR A 183 3.81 -19.73 -5.21
CA THR A 183 2.38 -19.66 -5.57
C THR A 183 1.45 -19.80 -4.37
N ILE A 184 0.33 -19.06 -4.39
CA ILE A 184 -0.65 -19.05 -3.30
C ILE A 184 -2.06 -19.04 -3.89
N SER A 185 -2.84 -20.09 -3.67
CA SER A 185 -4.25 -20.18 -4.05
C SER A 185 -5.14 -20.40 -2.82
N GLY A 186 -6.24 -19.66 -2.70
CA GLY A 186 -7.14 -19.79 -1.56
C GLY A 186 -8.57 -19.30 -1.79
N GLY A 187 -9.54 -19.93 -1.10
CA GLY A 187 -10.96 -19.66 -1.33
C GLY A 187 -11.47 -18.26 -0.96
N THR A 188 -10.99 -17.69 0.15
CA THR A 188 -11.66 -16.54 0.80
C THR A 188 -10.79 -15.31 1.04
N GLN A 189 -9.55 -15.48 1.52
CA GLN A 189 -8.60 -14.39 1.69
C GLN A 189 -7.18 -14.91 1.47
N VAL A 190 -6.37 -14.14 0.75
CA VAL A 190 -5.05 -14.56 0.28
C VAL A 190 -4.02 -13.43 0.43
N GLY A 191 -2.83 -13.77 0.90
CA GLY A 191 -1.63 -12.91 0.87
C GLY A 191 -0.43 -13.56 1.53
N ALA A 192 0.79 -13.32 1.02
CA ALA A 192 2.00 -14.05 1.37
C ALA A 192 2.38 -13.92 2.85
N ILE A 193 2.27 -12.72 3.43
CA ILE A 193 2.51 -12.53 4.86
C ILE A 193 1.31 -13.04 5.65
N THR A 194 0.10 -12.64 5.29
CA THR A 194 -1.10 -13.10 5.97
C THR A 194 -2.36 -13.01 5.12
N ALA A 195 -3.37 -13.80 5.47
CA ALA A 195 -4.70 -13.64 4.87
C ALA A 195 -5.59 -12.62 5.59
N MET A 196 -5.18 -12.06 6.73
CA MET A 196 -6.04 -11.25 7.61
C MET A 196 -5.33 -10.04 8.22
N ARG A 197 -6.13 -9.09 8.70
CA ARG A 197 -5.68 -8.04 9.64
C ARG A 197 -4.97 -8.62 10.86
N GLY A 198 -4.12 -7.80 11.49
CA GLY A 198 -3.39 -8.12 12.72
C GLY A 198 -1.86 -8.16 12.58
N VAL A 199 -1.31 -7.83 11.42
CA VAL A 199 0.13 -7.53 11.30
C VAL A 199 0.40 -6.18 11.93
N GLU A 200 1.44 -6.07 12.75
CA GLU A 200 1.88 -4.79 13.33
C GLU A 200 2.84 -4.09 12.37
N THR A 201 3.85 -4.81 11.89
CA THR A 201 4.89 -4.26 11.00
C THR A 201 5.30 -5.26 9.91
N VAL A 202 5.34 -4.77 8.67
CA VAL A 202 6.08 -5.34 7.54
C VAL A 202 7.18 -4.36 7.17
N LYS A 203 8.45 -4.77 7.10
CA LYS A 203 9.54 -3.82 6.79
C LYS A 203 10.72 -4.41 6.00
N ARG A 204 11.17 -3.73 4.95
CA ARG A 204 12.28 -4.19 4.08
C ARG A 204 12.07 -5.62 3.58
N CYS A 205 10.85 -5.92 3.14
CA CYS A 205 10.48 -7.20 2.58
C CYS A 205 10.40 -7.12 1.05
N THR A 206 10.75 -8.22 0.38
CA THR A 206 10.52 -8.42 -1.05
C THR A 206 9.48 -9.52 -1.22
N ILE A 207 8.35 -9.20 -1.83
CA ILE A 207 7.27 -10.15 -2.08
C ILE A 207 7.19 -10.35 -3.59
N ASP A 208 7.36 -11.57 -4.08
CA ASP A 208 7.34 -11.92 -5.50
C ASP A 208 6.60 -13.25 -5.69
N VAL A 209 5.27 -13.20 -5.61
CA VAL A 209 4.40 -14.39 -5.60
C VAL A 209 3.31 -14.30 -6.65
N SER A 210 2.79 -15.45 -7.08
CA SER A 210 1.52 -15.52 -7.81
C SER A 210 0.39 -15.83 -6.82
N ALA A 211 -0.50 -14.88 -6.59
CA ALA A 211 -1.63 -15.02 -5.66
C ALA A 211 -2.96 -15.14 -6.41
N GLN A 212 -3.79 -16.09 -5.98
CA GLN A 212 -5.13 -16.31 -6.53
C GLN A 212 -6.19 -16.48 -5.45
N SER A 213 -7.30 -15.74 -5.53
CA SER A 213 -8.50 -16.03 -4.74
C SER A 213 -9.65 -16.60 -5.56
N GLU A 214 -10.42 -17.54 -4.98
CA GLU A 214 -11.65 -18.03 -5.62
C GLU A 214 -12.80 -17.00 -5.53
N ASN A 215 -13.06 -16.42 -4.35
CA ASN A 215 -14.32 -15.70 -4.06
C ASN A 215 -14.18 -14.53 -3.05
N GLY A 216 -12.98 -14.03 -2.76
CA GLY A 216 -12.84 -12.95 -1.77
C GLY A 216 -11.67 -12.00 -2.03
N ALA A 217 -11.10 -11.48 -0.94
CA ALA A 217 -10.11 -10.41 -0.98
C ALA A 217 -8.69 -10.97 -1.16
N VAL A 218 -7.94 -10.37 -2.07
CA VAL A 218 -6.57 -10.79 -2.39
C VAL A 218 -5.64 -9.59 -2.43
N GLY A 219 -4.45 -9.76 -1.88
CA GLY A 219 -3.29 -8.96 -2.23
C GLY A 219 -2.01 -9.66 -1.81
N LEU A 220 -0.91 -9.37 -2.49
CA LEU A 220 0.34 -10.15 -2.38
C LEU A 220 0.90 -10.13 -0.96
N VAL A 221 0.67 -9.07 -0.18
CA VAL A 221 0.99 -9.01 1.25
C VAL A 221 -0.15 -9.57 2.09
N ALA A 222 -1.37 -9.03 1.92
CA ALA A 222 -2.51 -9.45 2.71
C ALA A 222 -3.90 -9.23 2.09
N GLY A 223 -4.84 -10.14 2.36
CA GLY A 223 -6.25 -9.94 1.99
C GLY A 223 -6.91 -8.74 2.71
N ALA A 224 -6.43 -8.38 3.91
CA ALA A 224 -6.76 -7.11 4.58
C ALA A 224 -5.65 -6.73 5.56
N PHE A 225 -5.38 -5.43 5.72
CA PHE A 225 -4.24 -4.93 6.48
C PHE A 225 -4.62 -3.71 7.35
N ASP A 226 -4.10 -3.66 8.57
CA ASP A 226 -4.31 -2.59 9.56
C ASP A 226 -3.03 -2.24 10.34
N GLY A 227 -1.88 -2.69 9.84
CA GLY A 227 -0.56 -2.45 10.42
C GLY A 227 0.21 -1.30 9.78
N THR A 228 1.53 -1.39 9.88
CA THR A 228 2.50 -0.52 9.21
C THR A 228 3.31 -1.32 8.19
N MET A 229 3.46 -0.81 6.97
CA MET A 229 4.30 -1.40 5.94
C MET A 229 5.28 -0.34 5.42
N ASP A 230 6.57 -0.63 5.53
CA ASP A 230 7.68 0.30 5.29
C ASP A 230 8.72 -0.31 4.33
N ASP A 231 9.25 0.48 3.39
CA ASP A 231 10.49 0.19 2.65
C ASP A 231 10.48 -1.17 1.89
N CYS A 232 9.33 -1.58 1.33
CA CYS A 232 9.14 -2.90 0.71
C CYS A 232 9.04 -2.86 -0.82
N ILE A 233 9.30 -4.00 -1.46
CA ILE A 233 9.13 -4.23 -2.89
C ILE A 233 8.06 -5.31 -3.08
N VAL A 234 7.06 -5.05 -3.94
CA VAL A 234 5.92 -5.95 -4.19
C VAL A 234 5.77 -6.21 -5.68
N ASN A 235 6.11 -7.42 -6.08
CA ASN A 235 6.15 -7.94 -7.44
C ASN A 235 5.30 -9.22 -7.55
N GLY A 236 5.16 -9.73 -8.77
CA GLY A 236 4.41 -10.96 -9.05
C GLY A 236 3.05 -10.65 -9.63
N SER A 237 2.07 -11.52 -9.40
CA SER A 237 0.78 -11.45 -10.11
C SER A 237 -0.42 -11.73 -9.21
N VAL A 238 -1.52 -11.00 -9.40
CA VAL A 238 -2.81 -11.24 -8.73
C VAL A 238 -3.87 -11.63 -9.77
N THR A 239 -4.55 -12.75 -9.54
CA THR A 239 -5.67 -13.20 -10.39
C THR A 239 -6.84 -13.71 -9.55
N GLY A 240 -8.08 -13.49 -9.98
CA GLY A 240 -9.26 -13.98 -9.25
C GLY A 240 -9.49 -13.34 -7.87
N GLY A 241 -10.73 -13.40 -7.40
CA GLY A 241 -11.20 -12.63 -6.25
C GLY A 241 -12.44 -11.82 -6.61
N ALA A 242 -13.24 -11.45 -5.61
CA ALA A 242 -14.58 -10.91 -5.81
C ALA A 242 -14.85 -9.57 -5.10
N THR A 243 -14.06 -9.23 -4.08
CA THR A 243 -14.27 -8.07 -3.20
C THR A 243 -12.91 -7.56 -2.71
N GLY A 244 -12.49 -6.35 -3.08
CA GLY A 244 -11.19 -5.78 -2.71
C GLY A 244 -9.98 -6.59 -3.24
N VAL A 245 -9.48 -6.21 -4.41
CA VAL A 245 -8.27 -6.76 -5.05
C VAL A 245 -7.19 -5.69 -5.05
N GLY A 246 -6.07 -5.94 -4.36
CA GLY A 246 -4.91 -5.06 -4.40
C GLY A 246 -3.65 -5.79 -4.84
N GLY A 247 -2.72 -5.12 -5.51
CA GLY A 247 -1.37 -5.68 -5.68
C GLY A 247 -0.69 -5.90 -4.34
N VAL A 248 -0.79 -4.93 -3.42
CA VAL A 248 -0.26 -5.08 -2.04
C VAL A 248 -1.30 -5.71 -1.12
N VAL A 249 -2.49 -5.11 -0.97
CA VAL A 249 -3.53 -5.58 -0.03
C VAL A 249 -4.95 -5.53 -0.57
N GLY A 250 -5.78 -6.53 -0.28
CA GLY A 250 -7.19 -6.50 -0.69
C GLY A 250 -7.96 -5.30 -0.10
N GLY A 251 -7.71 -4.97 1.17
CA GLY A 251 -8.22 -3.75 1.79
C GLY A 251 -7.29 -3.18 2.87
N ASN A 252 -6.94 -1.89 2.73
CA ASN A 252 -6.10 -1.14 3.65
C ASN A 252 -6.91 -0.38 4.71
N TYR A 253 -6.47 -0.49 5.95
CA TYR A 253 -6.98 0.18 7.15
C TYR A 253 -5.85 0.62 8.09
N GLY A 254 -4.60 0.58 7.61
CA GLY A 254 -3.38 0.98 8.30
C GLY A 254 -2.53 1.88 7.39
N THR A 255 -1.20 1.83 7.53
CA THR A 255 -0.28 2.67 6.74
C THR A 255 0.62 1.80 5.86
N ILE A 256 0.59 2.04 4.55
CA ILE A 256 1.54 1.46 3.58
C ILE A 256 2.36 2.62 3.01
N ARG A 257 3.69 2.59 3.17
CA ARG A 257 4.53 3.72 2.75
C ARG A 257 5.95 3.35 2.32
N GLY A 258 6.54 4.18 1.46
CA GLY A 258 7.92 4.02 1.00
C GLY A 258 8.15 2.72 0.23
N CYS A 259 7.14 2.22 -0.49
CA CYS A 259 7.19 0.95 -1.19
C CYS A 259 7.15 1.14 -2.71
N CYS A 260 7.75 0.19 -3.43
CA CYS A 260 7.54 0.02 -4.86
C CYS A 260 6.56 -1.14 -5.10
N VAL A 261 5.66 -0.97 -6.07
CA VAL A 261 4.71 -2.00 -6.51
C VAL A 261 4.78 -2.15 -8.03
N THR A 262 5.16 -3.34 -8.51
CA THR A 262 5.15 -3.70 -9.95
C THR A 262 4.27 -4.93 -10.22
N ALA A 263 3.29 -5.17 -9.36
CA ALA A 263 2.42 -6.33 -9.42
C ALA A 263 1.44 -6.25 -10.60
N ASP A 264 1.39 -7.28 -11.44
CA ASP A 264 0.41 -7.37 -12.52
C ASP A 264 -0.90 -7.99 -12.00
N ILE A 265 -2.02 -7.30 -12.23
CA ILE A 265 -3.36 -7.70 -11.78
C ILE A 265 -4.24 -7.97 -13.01
N ASP A 266 -4.76 -9.19 -13.14
CA ASP A 266 -5.77 -9.55 -14.16
C ASP A 266 -6.94 -10.30 -13.52
N MET A 267 -8.09 -9.63 -13.47
CA MET A 267 -9.31 -10.14 -12.87
C MET A 267 -10.30 -10.74 -13.87
N GLY A 268 -9.95 -10.81 -15.16
CA GLY A 268 -10.88 -11.27 -16.19
C GLY A 268 -12.13 -10.40 -16.25
N SER A 269 -13.33 -10.98 -16.21
CA SER A 269 -14.61 -10.24 -16.24
C SER A 269 -15.10 -9.73 -14.89
N ASP A 270 -14.42 -10.08 -13.79
CA ASP A 270 -15.02 -10.06 -12.45
C ASP A 270 -14.29 -9.08 -11.51
N SER A 271 -14.83 -8.89 -10.30
CA SER A 271 -14.46 -7.90 -9.26
C SER A 271 -14.98 -6.46 -9.46
N HIS A 272 -15.06 -5.70 -8.36
CA HIS A 272 -15.66 -4.36 -8.31
C HIS A 272 -14.78 -3.28 -7.69
N ASP A 273 -13.67 -3.65 -7.04
CA ASP A 273 -12.73 -2.72 -6.40
C ASP A 273 -11.31 -3.28 -6.61
N VAL A 274 -10.58 -2.70 -7.57
CA VAL A 274 -9.27 -3.21 -8.03
C VAL A 274 -8.24 -2.08 -8.04
N GLY A 275 -7.15 -2.22 -7.29
CA GLY A 275 -6.10 -1.21 -7.19
C GLY A 275 -4.69 -1.78 -7.26
N GLY A 276 -3.74 -1.07 -7.88
CA GLY A 276 -2.33 -1.49 -7.88
C GLY A 276 -1.75 -1.66 -6.47
N VAL A 277 -2.12 -0.79 -5.52
CA VAL A 277 -1.76 -0.94 -4.10
C VAL A 277 -2.86 -1.66 -3.34
N ALA A 278 -4.09 -1.14 -3.38
CA ALA A 278 -5.19 -1.66 -2.56
C ALA A 278 -6.53 -1.69 -3.31
N GLY A 279 -7.31 -2.76 -3.15
CA GLY A 279 -8.68 -2.79 -3.69
C GLY A 279 -9.56 -1.73 -3.03
N ILE A 280 -9.48 -1.65 -1.69
CA ILE A 280 -10.20 -0.67 -0.87
C ILE A 280 -9.18 0.04 0.05
N ASN A 281 -9.20 1.37 0.11
CA ASN A 281 -8.49 2.17 1.12
C ASN A 281 -9.52 2.83 2.05
N GLY A 282 -9.82 2.20 3.19
CA GLY A 282 -10.86 2.66 4.12
C GLY A 282 -10.49 3.97 4.84
N GLU A 283 -11.42 4.56 5.60
CA GLU A 283 -11.26 5.88 6.26
C GLU A 283 -9.96 6.05 7.09
N SER A 284 -9.48 4.98 7.73
CA SER A 284 -8.23 4.98 8.52
C SER A 284 -6.99 4.60 7.71
N GLY A 285 -7.15 4.23 6.44
CA GLY A 285 -6.08 3.80 5.54
C GLY A 285 -5.27 4.98 5.01
N ALA A 286 -3.96 4.84 5.08
CA ALA A 286 -2.98 5.76 4.49
C ALA A 286 -2.07 5.00 3.52
N ILE A 287 -1.90 5.56 2.31
CA ILE A 287 -1.00 5.07 1.28
C ILE A 287 -0.08 6.24 0.93
N GLU A 288 1.20 6.17 1.30
CA GLU A 288 2.10 7.33 1.29
C GLU A 288 3.45 7.04 0.60
N ALA A 289 3.96 7.93 -0.26
CA ALA A 289 5.28 7.74 -0.90
C ALA A 289 5.42 6.36 -1.58
N ILE A 290 4.54 6.07 -2.54
CA ILE A 290 4.47 4.79 -3.27
C ILE A 290 4.71 5.03 -4.76
N ASP A 291 5.56 4.20 -5.37
CA ASP A 291 5.59 4.06 -6.83
C ASP A 291 4.78 2.84 -7.26
N VAL A 292 3.96 3.00 -8.29
CA VAL A 292 3.19 1.92 -8.90
C VAL A 292 3.47 1.84 -10.40
N GLU A 293 3.97 0.69 -10.84
CA GLU A 293 4.19 0.31 -12.24
C GLU A 293 3.39 -0.97 -12.56
N GLY A 294 3.49 -1.47 -13.79
CA GLY A 294 2.82 -2.71 -14.22
C GLY A 294 1.40 -2.51 -14.74
N THR A 295 0.56 -3.54 -14.61
CA THR A 295 -0.80 -3.56 -15.16
C THR A 295 -1.87 -3.77 -14.09
N VAL A 296 -2.92 -2.95 -14.10
CA VAL A 296 -4.14 -3.15 -13.31
C VAL A 296 -5.31 -3.36 -14.26
N ALA A 297 -5.78 -4.61 -14.42
CA ALA A 297 -6.84 -4.96 -15.35
C ALA A 297 -8.02 -5.68 -14.69
N THR A 298 -9.24 -5.21 -14.99
CA THR A 298 -10.50 -5.87 -14.67
C THR A 298 -11.55 -5.57 -15.73
N GLY A 299 -12.48 -6.49 -15.97
CA GLY A 299 -13.69 -6.26 -16.75
C GLY A 299 -14.85 -5.69 -15.93
N GLY A 300 -14.65 -5.48 -14.63
CA GLY A 300 -15.62 -4.90 -13.71
C GLY A 300 -15.39 -3.41 -13.43
N ASN A 301 -15.66 -3.00 -12.19
CA ASN A 301 -15.76 -1.59 -11.80
C ASN A 301 -14.61 -1.17 -10.86
N MET A 302 -14.52 0.15 -10.62
CA MET A 302 -13.59 0.81 -9.70
C MET A 302 -12.15 0.31 -9.86
N ALA A 303 -11.62 0.48 -11.06
CA ALA A 303 -10.23 0.17 -11.39
C ALA A 303 -9.38 1.42 -11.17
N GLY A 304 -8.47 1.39 -10.21
CA GLY A 304 -7.55 2.48 -9.92
C GLY A 304 -6.09 2.06 -10.05
N GLY A 305 -5.24 2.93 -10.58
CA GLY A 305 -3.81 2.65 -10.65
C GLY A 305 -3.18 2.41 -9.27
N ALA A 306 -3.64 3.10 -8.21
CA ALA A 306 -3.25 2.83 -6.83
C ALA A 306 -4.38 2.18 -6.01
N VAL A 307 -5.61 2.69 -6.09
CA VAL A 307 -6.73 2.27 -5.24
C VAL A 307 -8.03 2.09 -6.02
N GLY A 308 -8.75 0.99 -5.83
CA GLY A 308 -10.09 0.82 -6.40
C GLY A 308 -11.10 1.79 -5.78
N ASP A 309 -11.52 1.52 -4.54
CA ASP A 309 -12.40 2.37 -3.73
C ASP A 309 -11.61 3.10 -2.64
N CYS A 310 -11.64 4.43 -2.64
CA CYS A 310 -10.91 5.27 -1.69
C CYS A 310 -11.83 6.12 -0.80
N LEU A 311 -11.72 5.88 0.51
CA LEU A 311 -12.24 6.71 1.60
C LEU A 311 -11.12 7.31 2.48
N GLY A 312 -9.92 6.71 2.43
CA GLY A 312 -8.74 7.11 3.20
C GLY A 312 -7.87 8.18 2.53
N THR A 313 -6.60 8.24 2.95
CA THR A 313 -5.59 9.16 2.39
C THR A 313 -4.67 8.45 1.40
N ILE A 314 -4.46 9.07 0.24
CA ILE A 314 -3.42 8.76 -0.75
C ILE A 314 -2.52 10.00 -0.81
N ARG A 315 -1.22 9.86 -0.52
CA ARG A 315 -0.31 11.00 -0.44
C ARG A 315 1.08 10.74 -1.03
N GLY A 316 1.50 11.48 -2.05
CA GLY A 316 2.84 11.30 -2.62
C GLY A 316 2.97 10.02 -3.44
N VAL A 317 1.92 9.65 -4.19
CA VAL A 317 1.90 8.41 -4.97
C VAL A 317 2.15 8.73 -6.44
N PHE A 318 3.08 8.00 -7.06
CA PHE A 318 3.42 8.10 -8.47
C PHE A 318 2.98 6.84 -9.20
N VAL A 319 2.09 6.97 -10.19
CA VAL A 319 1.56 5.86 -10.97
C VAL A 319 1.97 5.96 -12.43
N ASP A 320 2.78 5.02 -12.90
CA ASP A 320 3.15 4.82 -14.30
C ASP A 320 2.73 3.40 -14.75
N ALA A 321 1.46 3.08 -14.50
CA ALA A 321 0.84 1.79 -14.73
C ALA A 321 -0.23 1.82 -15.84
N THR A 322 -0.48 0.68 -16.48
CA THR A 322 -1.60 0.51 -17.41
C THR A 322 -2.86 0.11 -16.64
N VAL A 323 -3.89 0.96 -16.63
CA VAL A 323 -5.15 0.75 -15.90
C VAL A 323 -6.28 0.49 -16.89
N ASN A 324 -6.92 -0.68 -16.81
CA ASN A 324 -8.05 -1.08 -17.64
C ASN A 324 -9.23 -1.51 -16.76
N GLY A 325 -10.41 -0.91 -16.97
CA GLY A 325 -11.66 -1.23 -16.26
C GLY A 325 -12.89 -1.04 -17.16
N SER A 326 -14.09 -1.35 -16.66
CA SER A 326 -15.35 -0.98 -17.34
C SER A 326 -15.90 0.35 -16.82
N GLN A 327 -16.26 0.45 -15.54
CA GLN A 327 -16.78 1.69 -14.94
C GLN A 327 -15.89 2.22 -13.81
N TYR A 328 -15.84 3.55 -13.66
CA TYR A 328 -15.10 4.25 -12.59
C TYR A 328 -13.61 3.91 -12.66
N VAL A 329 -12.96 4.29 -13.76
CA VAL A 329 -11.57 3.95 -14.05
C VAL A 329 -10.69 5.18 -13.85
N GLY A 330 -9.68 5.10 -12.98
CA GLY A 330 -8.83 6.23 -12.61
C GLY A 330 -7.34 5.91 -12.59
N GLY A 331 -6.51 6.86 -13.03
CA GLY A 331 -5.05 6.71 -12.98
C GLY A 331 -4.46 6.54 -11.57
N VAL A 332 -5.14 7.06 -10.53
CA VAL A 332 -4.79 6.83 -9.12
C VAL A 332 -5.93 6.13 -8.38
N ALA A 333 -7.16 6.63 -8.48
CA ALA A 333 -8.32 6.10 -7.75
C ALA A 333 -9.50 5.79 -8.68
N GLY A 334 -10.08 4.59 -8.63
CA GLY A 334 -11.28 4.26 -9.40
C GLY A 334 -12.49 5.09 -8.93
N PHE A 335 -12.74 5.04 -7.62
CA PHE A 335 -13.76 5.82 -6.92
C PHE A 335 -13.15 6.54 -5.71
N ALA A 336 -13.56 7.79 -5.46
CA ALA A 336 -13.12 8.55 -4.30
C ALA A 336 -14.27 9.37 -3.68
N GLU A 337 -14.63 9.06 -2.42
CA GLU A 337 -15.70 9.72 -1.68
C GLU A 337 -15.19 10.33 -0.36
N THR A 338 -15.77 11.45 0.06
CA THR A 338 -15.51 12.10 1.37
C THR A 338 -15.54 11.04 2.50
N PRO A 339 -14.46 10.90 3.31
CA PRO A 339 -13.44 11.90 3.60
C PRO A 339 -12.14 11.79 2.77
N ALA A 340 -12.15 11.11 1.62
CA ALA A 340 -10.95 10.82 0.84
C ALA A 340 -10.10 12.05 0.48
N LYS A 341 -8.79 11.84 0.54
CA LYS A 341 -7.75 12.82 0.22
C LYS A 341 -6.76 12.24 -0.78
N ILE A 342 -6.50 12.97 -1.84
CA ILE A 342 -5.51 12.65 -2.86
C ILE A 342 -4.55 13.84 -2.94
N GLU A 343 -3.45 13.74 -2.20
CA GLU A 343 -2.47 14.81 -2.00
C GLU A 343 -1.14 14.43 -2.70
N LEU A 344 -0.43 15.35 -3.35
CA LEU A 344 0.92 15.09 -3.89
C LEU A 344 0.99 13.93 -4.90
N ALA A 345 -0.09 13.65 -5.63
CA ALA A 345 -0.24 12.44 -6.45
C ALA A 345 -0.01 12.69 -7.94
N THR A 346 0.66 11.77 -8.63
CA THR A 346 0.91 11.85 -10.08
C THR A 346 0.46 10.59 -10.79
N SER A 347 -0.21 10.73 -11.94
CA SER A 347 -0.50 9.63 -12.87
C SER A 347 0.05 9.93 -14.26
N ARG A 348 0.70 8.94 -14.89
CA ARG A 348 1.39 9.07 -16.20
C ARG A 348 1.07 7.96 -17.20
N GLY A 349 0.66 6.78 -16.75
CA GLY A 349 0.39 5.62 -17.61
C GLY A 349 -0.87 5.76 -18.47
N SER A 350 -1.40 4.65 -18.98
CA SER A 350 -2.65 4.64 -19.77
C SER A 350 -3.84 4.25 -18.90
N VAL A 351 -4.98 4.92 -19.09
CA VAL A 351 -6.23 4.68 -18.35
C VAL A 351 -7.34 4.44 -19.37
N THR A 352 -7.91 3.24 -19.41
CA THR A 352 -8.93 2.85 -20.40
C THR A 352 -10.18 2.28 -19.73
N GLY A 353 -11.35 2.75 -20.14
CA GLY A 353 -12.61 2.10 -19.77
C GLY A 353 -13.85 2.51 -20.56
N ASP A 354 -14.99 1.93 -20.22
CA ASP A 354 -16.25 2.17 -20.92
C ASP A 354 -16.93 3.46 -20.44
N SER A 355 -16.88 3.76 -19.14
CA SER A 355 -17.67 4.85 -18.54
C SER A 355 -17.04 5.40 -17.25
N GLN A 356 -17.12 6.72 -17.03
CA GLN A 356 -16.50 7.42 -15.89
C GLN A 356 -15.00 7.15 -15.82
N VAL A 357 -14.26 7.64 -16.82
CA VAL A 357 -12.82 7.40 -16.97
C VAL A 357 -12.06 8.71 -16.75
N GLY A 358 -11.15 8.75 -15.77
CA GLY A 358 -10.38 9.95 -15.41
C GLY A 358 -8.88 9.70 -15.36
N GLY A 359 -8.07 10.65 -15.84
CA GLY A 359 -6.61 10.54 -15.77
C GLY A 359 -6.04 10.46 -14.36
N LEU A 360 -6.79 10.89 -13.33
CA LEU A 360 -6.45 10.70 -11.91
C LEU A 360 -7.55 9.94 -11.15
N VAL A 361 -8.83 10.30 -11.33
CA VAL A 361 -9.96 9.73 -10.58
C VAL A 361 -11.13 9.37 -11.50
N GLY A 362 -11.66 8.15 -11.42
CA GLY A 362 -12.80 7.71 -12.23
C GLY A 362 -14.11 8.45 -11.86
N GLU A 363 -14.66 8.19 -10.67
CA GLU A 363 -15.75 8.99 -10.08
C GLU A 363 -15.35 9.60 -8.73
N ALA A 364 -15.80 10.84 -8.52
CA ALA A 364 -15.48 11.67 -7.38
C ALA A 364 -16.74 12.20 -6.67
N ILE A 365 -16.89 11.92 -5.37
CA ILE A 365 -17.93 12.47 -4.48
C ILE A 365 -17.29 13.39 -3.43
N ALA A 366 -17.10 14.64 -3.83
CA ALA A 366 -16.44 15.70 -3.05
C ALA A 366 -15.08 15.31 -2.41
N PRO A 367 -14.19 14.55 -3.08
CA PRO A 367 -12.85 14.28 -2.56
C PRO A 367 -12.05 15.59 -2.44
N ILE A 368 -10.99 15.58 -1.65
CA ILE A 368 -10.01 16.66 -1.64
C ILE A 368 -8.84 16.23 -2.54
N VAL A 369 -8.57 16.97 -3.61
CA VAL A 369 -7.40 16.74 -4.48
C VAL A 369 -6.49 17.96 -4.38
N THR A 370 -5.24 17.76 -4.00
CA THR A 370 -4.30 18.87 -3.75
C THR A 370 -2.90 18.53 -4.21
N ASP A 371 -2.25 19.47 -4.92
CA ASP A 371 -0.90 19.32 -5.45
C ASP A 371 -0.73 18.04 -6.29
N ALA A 372 -1.59 17.86 -7.30
CA ALA A 372 -1.67 16.64 -8.11
C ALA A 372 -1.39 16.85 -9.59
N SER A 373 -0.87 15.84 -10.28
CA SER A 373 -0.56 15.87 -11.72
C SER A 373 -1.21 14.70 -12.47
N ALA A 374 -2.01 14.99 -13.50
CA ALA A 374 -2.58 13.99 -14.39
C ALA A 374 -1.97 14.14 -15.79
N ARG A 375 -1.17 13.16 -16.20
CA ARG A 375 -0.40 13.13 -17.46
C ARG A 375 -0.72 11.91 -18.33
N SER A 376 -1.70 11.12 -17.91
CA SER A 376 -2.08 9.85 -18.52
C SER A 376 -2.71 9.99 -19.90
N THR A 377 -2.58 8.97 -20.73
CA THR A 377 -3.46 8.79 -21.90
C THR A 377 -4.78 8.20 -21.43
N VAL A 378 -5.89 8.92 -21.63
CA VAL A 378 -7.21 8.56 -21.12
C VAL A 378 -8.13 8.17 -22.28
N THR A 379 -8.55 6.90 -22.33
CA THR A 379 -9.43 6.36 -23.37
C THR A 379 -10.79 6.02 -22.77
N GLY A 380 -11.89 6.61 -23.25
CA GLY A 380 -13.21 6.45 -22.62
C GLY A 380 -14.43 6.45 -23.54
N GLY A 381 -15.42 5.61 -23.23
CA GLY A 381 -16.70 5.53 -23.93
C GLY A 381 -17.79 6.53 -23.46
N SER A 382 -17.70 7.03 -22.23
CA SER A 382 -18.65 7.99 -21.64
C SER A 382 -18.04 8.66 -20.40
N ALA A 383 -18.30 9.96 -20.20
CA ALA A 383 -17.81 10.73 -19.04
C ALA A 383 -16.29 10.58 -18.86
N THR A 384 -15.54 11.05 -19.86
CA THR A 384 -14.08 10.90 -19.98
C THR A 384 -13.38 12.22 -19.67
N GLY A 385 -12.53 12.27 -18.66
CA GLY A 385 -11.84 13.50 -18.24
C GLY A 385 -10.33 13.33 -18.12
N GLY A 386 -9.57 14.38 -18.45
CA GLY A 386 -8.11 14.36 -18.25
C GLY A 386 -7.70 14.27 -16.77
N LEU A 387 -8.57 14.70 -15.84
CA LEU A 387 -8.37 14.56 -14.39
C LEU A 387 -9.44 13.66 -13.76
N ILE A 388 -10.73 14.02 -13.91
CA ILE A 388 -11.87 13.34 -13.29
C ILE A 388 -12.85 12.84 -14.37
N GLY A 389 -13.20 11.55 -14.37
CA GLY A 389 -14.23 11.04 -15.27
C GLY A 389 -15.60 11.66 -14.99
N HIS A 390 -16.09 11.51 -13.76
CA HIS A 390 -17.36 12.10 -13.31
C HIS A 390 -17.27 12.67 -11.89
N LEU A 391 -17.71 13.91 -11.73
CA LEU A 391 -17.85 14.57 -10.43
C LEU A 391 -19.34 14.63 -10.04
N SER A 392 -19.69 13.86 -9.02
CA SER A 392 -21.07 13.60 -8.53
C SER A 392 -21.42 14.47 -7.31
N SER A 393 -20.87 15.70 -7.26
CA SER A 393 -21.03 16.59 -6.11
C SER A 393 -20.94 18.06 -6.49
N ASN A 394 -21.39 18.95 -5.60
CA ASN A 394 -21.38 20.39 -5.84
C ASN A 394 -20.03 21.05 -5.54
N SER A 395 -19.17 20.44 -4.72
CA SER A 395 -17.79 20.90 -4.47
C SER A 395 -16.85 20.42 -5.56
N THR A 396 -15.68 21.04 -5.65
CA THR A 396 -14.57 20.59 -6.49
C THR A 396 -13.35 20.26 -5.64
N ASN A 397 -13.02 21.08 -4.63
CA ASN A 397 -11.85 20.90 -3.76
C ASN A 397 -10.56 20.51 -4.53
N LEU A 398 -10.35 21.12 -5.71
CA LEU A 398 -9.18 20.89 -6.57
C LEU A 398 -8.19 22.03 -6.39
N HIS A 399 -7.07 21.78 -5.70
CA HIS A 399 -6.06 22.80 -5.42
C HIS A 399 -4.72 22.44 -6.05
N SER A 400 -4.10 23.40 -6.74
CA SER A 400 -2.76 23.26 -7.33
C SER A 400 -2.62 22.00 -8.20
N VAL A 401 -3.51 21.83 -9.18
CA VAL A 401 -3.54 20.63 -10.04
C VAL A 401 -3.02 20.94 -11.45
N VAL A 402 -2.20 20.06 -12.02
CA VAL A 402 -1.71 20.13 -13.41
C VAL A 402 -2.30 18.98 -14.24
N VAL A 403 -2.84 19.28 -15.42
CA VAL A 403 -3.47 18.31 -16.32
C VAL A 403 -2.84 18.39 -17.71
N ALA A 404 -1.97 17.43 -18.00
CA ALA A 404 -1.34 17.22 -19.31
C ALA A 404 -1.71 15.84 -19.88
N ALA A 405 -2.96 15.44 -19.66
CA ALA A 405 -3.53 14.16 -20.07
C ALA A 405 -4.19 14.30 -21.45
N SER A 406 -3.93 13.36 -22.37
CA SER A 406 -4.60 13.31 -23.67
C SER A 406 -5.87 12.48 -23.58
N VAL A 407 -7.02 13.04 -23.95
CA VAL A 407 -8.33 12.39 -23.88
C VAL A 407 -8.77 11.90 -25.25
N ASP A 408 -8.79 10.58 -25.46
CA ASP A 408 -9.44 9.94 -26.60
C ASP A 408 -10.82 9.42 -26.16
N SER A 409 -11.89 10.02 -26.69
CA SER A 409 -13.23 9.61 -26.32
C SER A 409 -14.19 9.62 -27.49
N THR A 410 -15.03 8.57 -27.54
CA THR A 410 -16.16 8.48 -28.47
C THR A 410 -17.43 9.14 -27.92
N ALA A 411 -17.38 9.65 -26.68
CA ALA A 411 -18.50 10.25 -25.98
C ALA A 411 -18.80 11.68 -26.42
N SER A 412 -20.04 12.13 -26.19
CA SER A 412 -20.39 13.56 -26.17
C SER A 412 -20.09 14.24 -24.83
N SER A 413 -19.56 13.50 -23.85
CA SER A 413 -19.22 13.95 -22.49
C SER A 413 -17.73 13.69 -22.22
N ALA A 414 -16.88 14.41 -22.94
CA ALA A 414 -15.44 14.36 -22.79
C ALA A 414 -14.88 15.78 -22.57
N GLY A 415 -14.03 15.97 -21.56
CA GLY A 415 -13.51 17.28 -21.17
C GLY A 415 -12.05 17.22 -20.72
N ALA A 416 -11.31 18.31 -20.93
CA ALA A 416 -9.88 18.36 -20.63
C ALA A 416 -9.58 18.14 -19.15
N VAL A 417 -10.46 18.59 -18.25
CA VAL A 417 -10.35 18.35 -16.80
C VAL A 417 -11.40 17.33 -16.34
N THR A 418 -12.69 17.56 -16.62
CA THR A 418 -13.79 16.72 -16.12
C THR A 418 -14.68 16.18 -17.25
N GLY A 419 -14.92 14.87 -17.30
CA GLY A 419 -15.79 14.28 -18.34
C GLY A 419 -17.27 14.61 -18.18
N ASN A 420 -17.81 14.43 -16.97
CA ASN A 420 -19.18 14.77 -16.60
C ASN A 420 -19.26 15.42 -15.22
N ARG A 421 -20.21 16.34 -15.04
CA ARG A 421 -20.62 16.84 -13.72
C ARG A 421 -22.11 16.64 -13.53
N SER A 422 -22.50 15.97 -12.44
CA SER A 422 -23.92 15.77 -12.09
C SER A 422 -24.21 16.36 -10.71
N TYR A 423 -25.21 17.24 -10.65
CA TYR A 423 -25.65 17.91 -9.43
C TYR A 423 -26.86 17.19 -8.82
N SER A 424 -26.81 16.87 -7.53
CA SER A 424 -27.99 16.34 -6.79
C SER A 424 -29.04 17.42 -6.48
N ASN A 425 -28.67 18.70 -6.60
CA ASN A 425 -29.55 19.85 -6.45
C ASN A 425 -29.02 21.04 -7.28
N SER A 426 -29.91 21.88 -7.82
CA SER A 426 -29.60 22.93 -8.81
C SER A 426 -28.83 24.18 -8.29
N GLY A 427 -28.09 24.03 -7.19
CA GLY A 427 -27.20 25.07 -6.67
C GLY A 427 -25.86 25.06 -7.39
N ARG A 428 -25.45 26.21 -7.92
CA ARG A 428 -24.10 26.44 -8.45
C ARG A 428 -23.04 26.08 -7.41
N SER A 429 -21.87 25.61 -7.86
CA SER A 429 -20.70 25.56 -6.98
C SER A 429 -20.42 26.97 -6.44
N THR A 430 -20.08 27.04 -5.16
CA THR A 430 -19.63 28.27 -4.48
C THR A 430 -18.24 28.07 -3.89
N ASP A 431 -17.54 27.04 -4.34
CA ASP A 431 -16.24 26.60 -3.87
C ASP A 431 -15.15 27.58 -4.33
N PRO A 432 -14.53 28.38 -3.43
CA PRO A 432 -13.65 29.46 -3.82
C PRO A 432 -12.20 29.00 -4.08
N ALA A 433 -11.87 27.73 -3.85
CA ALA A 433 -10.51 27.23 -3.73
C ALA A 433 -10.05 26.38 -4.93
N VAL A 434 -10.50 26.69 -6.14
CA VAL A 434 -10.12 25.95 -7.35
C VAL A 434 -8.86 26.53 -7.99
N SER A 435 -7.85 25.70 -8.20
CA SER A 435 -6.65 26.03 -8.99
C SER A 435 -6.21 24.82 -9.82
N VAL A 436 -6.57 24.82 -11.10
CA VAL A 436 -6.25 23.74 -12.06
C VAL A 436 -5.66 24.36 -13.32
N PHE A 437 -4.57 23.81 -13.83
CA PHE A 437 -3.90 24.24 -15.05
C PHE A 437 -3.91 23.08 -16.03
N TRP A 438 -4.42 23.25 -17.25
CA TRP A 438 -4.44 22.19 -18.25
C TRP A 438 -3.82 22.63 -19.58
N ASP A 439 -3.20 21.69 -20.28
CA ASP A 439 -2.68 21.92 -21.63
C ASP A 439 -3.76 21.63 -22.68
N GLY A 440 -4.23 22.68 -23.36
CA GLY A 440 -5.21 22.61 -24.43
C GLY A 440 -4.69 21.99 -25.73
N ASP A 441 -3.37 22.04 -25.98
CA ASP A 441 -2.73 21.43 -27.14
C ASP A 441 -2.65 19.89 -27.00
N VAL A 442 -2.57 19.38 -25.76
CA VAL A 442 -2.47 17.94 -25.45
C VAL A 442 -3.83 17.29 -25.18
N ALA A 443 -4.79 18.01 -24.62
CA ALA A 443 -6.07 17.45 -24.16
C ALA A 443 -6.85 16.66 -25.22
N GLY A 444 -6.72 16.99 -26.51
CA GLY A 444 -7.41 16.29 -27.61
C GLY A 444 -8.92 16.59 -27.72
N VAL A 445 -9.50 17.21 -26.70
CA VAL A 445 -10.92 17.59 -26.61
C VAL A 445 -11.07 19.09 -26.35
N THR A 446 -12.16 19.69 -26.81
CA THR A 446 -12.43 21.12 -26.62
C THR A 446 -13.22 21.39 -25.34
N GLY A 447 -12.61 22.11 -24.39
CA GLY A 447 -13.29 22.61 -23.20
C GLY A 447 -13.01 21.80 -21.92
N GLU A 448 -13.15 22.49 -20.79
CA GLU A 448 -12.81 22.00 -19.45
C GLU A 448 -13.72 20.84 -18.97
N ILE A 449 -15.04 20.97 -19.18
CA ILE A 449 -16.07 20.01 -18.77
C ILE A 449 -16.84 19.50 -19.98
N GLY A 450 -16.96 18.18 -20.12
CA GLY A 450 -17.54 17.55 -21.31
C GLY A 450 -19.05 17.74 -21.53
N THR A 451 -19.83 18.06 -20.49
CA THR A 451 -21.27 18.35 -20.64
C THR A 451 -21.53 19.81 -20.96
N VAL A 452 -21.82 20.08 -22.24
CA VAL A 452 -22.03 21.41 -22.81
C VAL A 452 -23.24 22.14 -22.18
N GLY A 453 -22.96 23.17 -21.39
CA GLY A 453 -23.97 24.07 -20.81
C GLY A 453 -23.34 25.18 -19.97
N ASP A 454 -22.42 24.79 -19.08
CA ASP A 454 -21.64 25.70 -18.26
C ASP A 454 -20.40 26.15 -19.08
N THR A 455 -20.49 27.32 -19.72
CA THR A 455 -19.33 27.92 -20.42
C THR A 455 -18.33 28.50 -19.42
N ILE A 456 -17.10 28.79 -19.88
CA ILE A 456 -16.05 29.55 -19.14
C ILE A 456 -16.56 30.84 -18.47
N ALA A 457 -17.71 31.39 -18.90
CA ALA A 457 -18.35 32.55 -18.29
C ALA A 457 -19.10 32.27 -16.96
N ASP A 458 -19.37 31.02 -16.59
CA ASP A 458 -20.07 30.66 -15.33
C ASP A 458 -19.12 30.38 -14.14
N LEU A 459 -17.82 30.22 -14.41
CA LEU A 459 -16.73 30.25 -13.44
C LEU A 459 -16.06 31.63 -13.51
N ASP A 460 -16.57 32.56 -12.70
CA ASP A 460 -16.32 34.00 -12.87
C ASP A 460 -14.83 34.36 -12.87
N ARG A 461 -14.44 35.20 -13.83
CA ARG A 461 -13.05 35.39 -14.28
C ARG A 461 -12.24 36.36 -13.42
N ALA A 462 -12.58 36.46 -12.13
CA ALA A 462 -12.10 37.51 -11.24
C ALA A 462 -11.86 37.05 -9.79
N ALA A 463 -10.58 36.94 -9.44
CA ALA A 463 -10.00 37.32 -8.14
C ALA A 463 -9.90 36.33 -6.95
N THR A 464 -10.32 35.06 -7.02
CA THR A 464 -10.08 34.11 -5.87
C THR A 464 -9.55 32.71 -6.19
N GLY A 465 -9.57 32.27 -7.45
CA GLY A 465 -9.10 30.95 -7.87
C GLY A 465 -9.74 30.59 -9.19
N GLN A 466 -8.98 30.08 -10.16
CA GLN A 466 -9.51 29.73 -11.48
C GLN A 466 -8.86 28.47 -12.03
N MET A 467 -9.54 27.89 -13.02
CA MET A 467 -8.96 26.90 -13.92
C MET A 467 -8.45 27.61 -15.16
N TYR A 468 -7.27 27.22 -15.66
CA TYR A 468 -6.55 27.90 -16.74
C TYR A 468 -6.17 26.93 -17.86
N GLU A 469 -6.65 27.24 -19.06
CA GLU A 469 -6.14 26.68 -20.31
C GLU A 469 -4.79 27.33 -20.65
N LEU A 470 -3.79 26.51 -20.91
CA LEU A 470 -2.45 26.90 -21.35
C LEU A 470 -2.11 26.15 -22.65
N THR A 471 -1.20 26.71 -23.45
CA THR A 471 -0.51 25.97 -24.51
C THR A 471 0.68 25.19 -23.95
N THR A 472 1.20 24.18 -24.65
CA THR A 472 2.37 23.42 -24.17
C THR A 472 3.58 24.31 -23.83
N PRO A 473 3.94 25.34 -24.62
CA PRO A 473 5.04 26.26 -24.28
C PRO A 473 4.77 27.17 -23.07
N GLU A 474 3.51 27.34 -22.67
CA GLU A 474 3.12 28.06 -21.45
C GLU A 474 3.08 27.15 -20.23
N ALA A 475 2.88 25.84 -20.43
CA ALA A 475 2.70 24.83 -19.39
C ALA A 475 3.97 24.03 -19.01
N THR A 476 5.09 24.20 -19.73
CA THR A 476 6.32 23.41 -19.56
C THR A 476 7.57 24.28 -19.35
N GLY A 477 8.57 23.76 -18.64
CA GLY A 477 9.80 24.51 -18.34
C GLY A 477 9.59 25.79 -17.52
N ASP A 478 10.55 26.71 -17.60
CA ASP A 478 10.59 27.93 -16.76
C ASP A 478 9.33 28.81 -16.90
N THR A 479 8.66 28.81 -18.05
CA THR A 479 7.44 29.60 -18.29
C THR A 479 6.28 29.18 -17.38
N ALA A 480 6.21 27.89 -17.01
CA ALA A 480 5.19 27.36 -16.11
C ALA A 480 5.17 28.10 -14.76
N THR A 481 6.32 28.55 -14.25
CA THR A 481 6.40 29.32 -12.98
C THR A 481 5.61 30.63 -13.02
N SER A 482 5.52 31.25 -14.19
CA SER A 482 4.80 32.51 -14.39
C SER A 482 3.32 32.31 -14.72
N ASN A 483 2.97 31.16 -15.31
CA ASN A 483 1.62 30.85 -15.77
C ASN A 483 0.81 30.03 -14.76
N MET A 484 1.48 29.37 -13.80
CA MET A 484 0.87 28.56 -12.75
C MET A 484 1.13 29.11 -11.32
N PRO A 485 0.81 30.39 -11.02
CA PRO A 485 1.22 31.06 -9.77
C PRO A 485 0.53 30.55 -8.49
N ALA A 486 -0.34 29.54 -8.58
CA ALA A 486 -0.91 28.85 -7.43
C ALA A 486 -0.06 27.64 -6.98
N LEU A 487 0.86 27.16 -7.81
CA LEU A 487 1.78 26.07 -7.45
C LEU A 487 2.92 26.63 -6.59
N ASP A 488 3.23 25.94 -5.49
CA ASP A 488 4.40 26.25 -4.67
C ASP A 488 5.67 25.67 -5.30
N PHE A 489 6.36 26.49 -6.09
CA PHE A 489 7.67 26.18 -6.68
C PHE A 489 8.86 26.34 -5.72
N GLU A 490 8.65 26.75 -4.46
CA GLU A 490 9.70 26.80 -3.45
C GLU A 490 9.83 25.47 -2.69
N THR A 491 8.72 24.77 -2.44
CA THR A 491 8.73 23.54 -1.61
C THR A 491 8.01 22.32 -2.17
N VAL A 492 7.07 22.48 -3.11
CA VAL A 492 6.22 21.36 -3.58
C VAL A 492 6.53 20.93 -5.02
N TRP A 493 6.64 21.90 -5.92
CA TRP A 493 6.71 21.69 -7.37
C TRP A 493 8.10 22.04 -7.94
N GLY A 494 8.68 21.11 -8.71
CA GLY A 494 9.91 21.32 -9.45
C GLY A 494 9.66 21.59 -10.94
N VAL A 495 10.56 22.35 -11.56
CA VAL A 495 10.55 22.65 -13.00
C VAL A 495 11.60 21.81 -13.71
N ARG A 496 11.27 21.32 -14.90
CA ARG A 496 12.18 20.55 -15.76
C ARG A 496 12.19 21.12 -17.17
N ASP A 497 13.38 21.21 -17.78
CA ASP A 497 13.54 21.76 -19.13
C ASP A 497 12.73 20.94 -20.14
N GLY A 498 11.76 21.59 -20.80
CA GLY A 498 10.87 20.96 -21.78
C GLY A 498 9.83 19.97 -21.22
N ASP A 499 9.63 19.87 -19.90
CA ASP A 499 8.60 19.03 -19.28
C ASP A 499 7.69 19.85 -18.35
N TYR A 500 6.54 19.29 -17.99
CA TYR A 500 5.58 19.90 -17.06
C TYR A 500 6.15 19.98 -15.64
N PRO A 501 5.64 20.89 -14.78
CA PRO A 501 5.89 20.83 -13.35
C PRO A 501 5.63 19.44 -12.77
N VAL A 502 6.54 19.01 -11.90
CA VAL A 502 6.47 17.73 -11.20
C VAL A 502 6.41 17.97 -9.69
N VAL A 503 5.75 17.09 -8.96
CA VAL A 503 5.78 17.14 -7.49
C VAL A 503 7.14 16.61 -7.01
N GLU A 504 7.93 17.43 -6.33
CA GLU A 504 9.28 17.07 -5.84
C GLU A 504 9.39 17.02 -4.30
N SER A 505 8.35 17.45 -3.56
CA SER A 505 8.31 17.36 -2.09
C SER A 505 8.34 15.93 -1.53
N ILE A 506 8.07 14.93 -2.36
CA ILE A 506 8.21 13.50 -2.03
C ILE A 506 9.01 12.87 -3.17
N GLN A 507 10.14 12.24 -2.84
CA GLN A 507 10.95 11.51 -3.81
C GLN A 507 10.30 10.17 -4.15
N SER A 508 10.27 9.84 -5.45
CA SER A 508 10.03 8.48 -5.91
C SER A 508 11.05 7.52 -5.27
N VAL A 509 10.57 6.39 -4.78
CA VAL A 509 11.34 5.31 -4.15
C VAL A 509 12.22 4.60 -5.19
N GLY A 510 11.70 4.49 -6.41
CA GLY A 510 12.32 3.88 -7.57
C GLY A 510 12.19 2.35 -7.56
N CYS A 511 11.47 1.79 -8.55
CA CYS A 511 11.25 0.35 -8.65
C CYS A 511 12.46 -0.49 -9.11
N THR A 512 13.58 0.14 -9.44
CA THR A 512 14.85 -0.58 -9.61
C THR A 512 15.41 -0.99 -8.24
N GLY A 513 15.40 -2.30 -7.93
CA GLY A 513 15.69 -2.89 -6.61
C GLY A 513 17.12 -2.73 -6.05
N ALA A 514 17.62 -1.49 -5.97
CA ALA A 514 18.92 -1.11 -5.45
C ALA A 514 18.84 -0.13 -4.25
N ASN A 515 17.63 0.27 -3.84
CA ASN A 515 17.38 1.29 -2.81
C ASN A 515 16.96 0.72 -1.44
N LEU A 516 16.98 -0.60 -1.23
CA LEU A 516 16.94 -1.12 0.14
C LEU A 516 18.21 -0.63 0.86
N PRO A 517 18.11 0.10 1.99
CA PRO A 517 19.29 0.48 2.74
C PRO A 517 19.99 -0.80 3.19
N SER A 518 21.21 -1.01 2.70
CA SER A 518 22.09 -2.07 3.19
C SER A 518 22.18 -1.97 4.71
N THR A 519 22.23 -3.12 5.39
CA THR A 519 22.38 -3.20 6.84
C THR A 519 23.68 -2.54 7.29
N ASP A 520 23.63 -1.24 7.56
CA ASP A 520 24.63 -0.52 8.35
C ASP A 520 24.34 -0.83 9.82
N ASP A 521 24.79 -2.01 10.26
CA ASP A 521 24.90 -2.29 11.67
C ASP A 521 26.00 -1.38 12.22
N GLY A 522 25.61 -0.44 13.08
CA GLY A 522 26.46 0.64 13.62
C GLY A 522 27.56 0.18 14.58
N THR A 523 28.25 -0.90 14.24
CA THR A 523 29.34 -1.57 14.95
C THR A 523 30.57 -1.69 14.05
N GLY A 524 31.07 -0.55 13.58
CA GLY A 524 32.40 -0.45 12.98
C GLY A 524 33.51 -0.69 14.01
N ASP A 525 33.78 -1.96 14.32
CA ASP A 525 35.00 -2.39 15.02
C ASP A 525 36.12 -2.59 13.98
N GLU A 526 37.22 -1.84 14.12
CA GLU A 526 38.37 -1.96 13.22
C GLU A 526 39.17 -3.22 13.53
N THR A 527 38.93 -4.33 12.81
CA THR A 527 40.01 -5.30 12.56
C THR A 527 39.99 -5.87 11.14
N THR A 528 41.10 -5.67 10.44
CA THR A 528 41.37 -6.22 9.11
C THR A 528 41.88 -7.66 9.18
N THR A 529 41.25 -8.59 8.46
CA THR A 529 41.91 -9.79 7.92
C THR A 529 41.36 -10.13 6.54
N GLU A 530 42.25 -10.16 5.54
CA GLU A 530 41.98 -10.67 4.18
C GLU A 530 41.71 -12.18 4.19
N GLU A 531 40.98 -12.68 3.19
CA GLU A 531 41.13 -14.00 2.52
C GLU A 531 40.30 -13.98 1.19
N PRO A 532 40.56 -14.87 0.20
CA PRO A 532 40.81 -14.38 -1.17
C PRO A 532 39.70 -14.57 -2.24
N VAL A 533 39.79 -13.74 -3.28
CA VAL A 533 39.01 -13.82 -4.53
C VAL A 533 39.63 -14.79 -5.55
N PRO A 534 38.86 -15.69 -6.21
CA PRO A 534 39.35 -16.51 -7.33
C PRO A 534 39.33 -15.74 -8.67
N PRO A 535 40.30 -15.98 -9.59
CA PRO A 535 40.54 -15.07 -10.72
C PRO A 535 39.81 -15.41 -12.03
N GLY A 536 39.18 -14.39 -12.62
CA GLY A 536 39.38 -13.96 -14.02
C GLY A 536 38.70 -14.74 -15.16
N GLY A 537 37.88 -14.03 -15.97
CA GLY A 537 37.28 -14.60 -17.19
C GLY A 537 36.59 -13.64 -18.17
N GLY A 538 37.35 -12.82 -18.90
CA GLY A 538 37.01 -12.48 -20.31
C GLY A 538 35.93 -11.43 -20.63
N VAL A 539 36.39 -10.20 -20.88
CA VAL A 539 35.67 -9.05 -21.50
C VAL A 539 35.03 -9.34 -22.87
N THR A 540 33.81 -8.85 -23.12
CA THR A 540 33.46 -8.05 -24.33
C THR A 540 32.36 -7.03 -24.04
N SER A 541 32.38 -5.90 -24.77
CA SER A 541 31.66 -4.65 -24.48
C SER A 541 30.40 -4.41 -25.33
N SER A 542 29.43 -3.71 -24.75
CA SER A 542 28.66 -2.67 -25.47
C SER A 542 28.36 -1.51 -24.51
N GLN A 543 28.62 -0.28 -24.95
CA GLN A 543 28.28 0.93 -24.21
C GLN A 543 26.81 1.27 -24.43
N ASP A 544 26.10 1.68 -23.38
CA ASP A 544 25.12 2.77 -23.49
C ASP A 544 25.13 3.60 -22.21
N SER A 545 25.02 4.92 -22.35
CA SER A 545 25.40 5.87 -21.32
C SER A 545 24.23 6.36 -20.48
N VAL A 546 24.19 5.98 -19.20
CA VAL A 546 23.31 6.60 -18.18
C VAL A 546 24.12 7.63 -17.39
N ALA A 547 23.71 8.90 -17.46
CA ALA A 547 24.35 9.98 -16.73
C ALA A 547 23.95 9.96 -15.24
N LYS A 548 24.85 9.47 -14.37
CA LYS A 548 24.71 9.63 -12.91
C LYS A 548 24.99 11.08 -12.50
N TRP A 549 24.02 11.74 -11.88
CA TRP A 549 24.21 13.01 -11.19
C TRP A 549 24.44 12.79 -9.69
N ILE A 550 25.26 13.66 -9.10
CA ILE A 550 25.60 13.68 -7.67
C ILE A 550 25.00 14.97 -7.07
N PRO A 551 24.09 14.90 -6.09
CA PRO A 551 23.61 16.09 -5.38
C PRO A 551 24.69 16.66 -4.45
N TRP A 552 24.76 17.99 -4.36
CA TRP A 552 25.70 18.68 -3.47
C TRP A 552 25.24 18.59 -2.01
N GLY A 553 26.15 18.22 -1.11
CA GLY A 553 25.92 18.26 0.33
C GLY A 553 26.16 19.65 0.92
N ILE A 554 25.19 20.16 1.69
CA ILE A 554 25.40 21.31 2.58
C ILE A 554 25.98 20.77 3.90
N ALA A 555 27.32 20.82 4.02
CA ALA A 555 28.01 20.49 5.27
C ALA A 555 28.06 21.72 6.20
N GLY A 556 27.68 21.53 7.46
CA GLY A 556 27.57 22.62 8.45
C GLY A 556 28.91 23.19 8.91
N LEU A 557 28.90 24.48 9.30
CA LEU A 557 30.02 25.11 9.99
C LEU A 557 30.17 24.57 11.42
N ILE A 558 31.30 23.93 11.71
CA ILE A 558 31.90 23.91 13.05
C ILE A 558 33.34 24.41 12.90
N GLY A 559 33.67 25.45 13.66
CA GLY A 559 34.92 26.19 13.48
C GLY A 559 36.11 25.62 14.24
N LEU A 560 37.31 26.01 13.81
CA LEU A 560 38.52 26.03 14.61
C LEU A 560 39.38 27.20 14.13
N GLY A 561 39.81 28.06 15.05
CA GLY A 561 40.48 29.32 14.73
C GLY A 561 41.99 29.17 14.53
N LEU A 562 42.59 30.21 13.97
CA LEU A 562 44.02 30.51 14.08
C LEU A 562 44.22 32.03 14.21
N VAL A 563 45.43 32.43 14.62
CA VAL A 563 45.69 33.65 15.40
C VAL A 563 46.57 34.64 14.64
N ALA A 564 46.28 35.94 14.79
CA ALA A 564 47.11 37.12 14.46
C ALA A 564 47.52 37.26 12.96
N ASP A 565 47.57 38.46 12.37
CA ASP A 565 48.30 39.63 12.85
C ASP A 565 47.54 40.97 12.80
N ASP A 566 48.10 41.92 13.53
CA ASP A 566 47.72 43.32 13.68
C ASP A 566 48.44 44.18 12.62
N ASP A 567 47.75 45.14 11.99
CA ASP A 567 48.33 46.42 11.51
C ASP A 567 47.29 47.30 10.76
N GLY A 568 46.89 48.40 11.41
CA GLY A 568 47.01 49.77 10.87
C GLY A 568 46.25 50.27 9.62
N GLU A 569 45.40 51.29 9.84
CA GLU A 569 44.96 52.35 8.89
C GLU A 569 44.05 51.93 7.70
N GLY A 570 43.11 52.75 7.19
CA GLY A 570 42.63 54.07 7.63
C GLY A 570 41.80 54.78 6.53
N GLY A 571 40.62 55.30 6.87
CA GLY A 571 39.72 56.06 5.96
C GLY A 571 38.92 55.18 4.96
N GLY A 572 37.80 55.61 4.39
CA GLY A 572 37.03 56.85 4.59
C GLY A 572 36.02 57.06 3.45
N GLU A 573 34.80 57.49 3.80
CA GLU A 573 33.58 57.68 2.95
C GLU A 573 32.90 56.41 2.41
#